data_AF-A0A951CQR4-F1
#
_entry.id   AF-A0A951CQR4-F1
#
_cell.length_a   1.000
_cell.length_b   1.000
_cell.length_c   1.000
_cell.angle_alpha   90.00
_cell.angle_beta   90.00
_cell.angle_gamma   90.00
#
_symmetry.space_group_name_H-M   'P 1'
#
loop_
_entity.id
_entity.type
_entity.pdbx_description
1 polymer ?
#
loop_
_entity_poly.entity_id
_entity_poly.type
_entity_poly.pdbx_seq_one_letter_code
_entity_poly.pdbx_strand_id
1 'polypeptide(L)'
;MFDPKRRHQAGGQQKNGAALDLVELKDMNIQKLNQIAKDLGVQGFAGFRKQELIFKILQVQAEKSGLIFSEGVLECLPDGFGFLRAPEYNYLPGPDDVYVSPSQIRRFDLRTGDTVSGQIRPPKEGERYFALIKVDAINFEPPEEARNKIFFDNLTPLYPQARLKMETVKDNFSGRVMDLLTPVGKGQRGLIVAAPRTGKTMLLQSIANSITANHPEVTLIVLLIDERPEEVTDMQRSVKGEVISSTFDEPASRHVQVAEMVIEKAKRLVEHKKDVVILLDSITRLARAYNTVVPPSGKVLSGGVDSNALQRPKRFFGAARNIEEGGSLTIVASALVDTGSRMDDVIFEEFKGTGNMEIHLDRKLMDKRVFPAIDISKSGTRKEELLLPKEELNRVWVLRKVLNPLSPTESMELLIDKLSKTRSNGEFLAAMSG
;
A
#
# COMPACT_ATOMS: atom_id res chain seq x y z
N MET A 1 -74.37 -32.08 20.91
CA MET A 1 -74.33 -32.47 19.50
C MET A 1 -73.51 -31.42 18.76
N PHE A 2 -72.58 -31.86 17.91
CA PHE A 2 -71.54 -31.10 17.19
C PHE A 2 -72.06 -29.91 16.37
N ASP A 3 -71.29 -28.81 16.25
CA ASP A 3 -70.44 -28.53 15.07
C ASP A 3 -69.54 -27.26 15.27
N PRO A 4 -68.24 -27.28 14.92
CA PRO A 4 -67.27 -26.21 15.19
C PRO A 4 -66.82 -25.48 13.89
N LYS A 5 -67.18 -24.21 13.72
CA LYS A 5 -66.53 -23.33 12.71
C LYS A 5 -66.47 -21.87 13.17
N ARG A 6 -65.40 -21.50 13.87
CA ARG A 6 -64.85 -20.14 13.83
C ARG A 6 -63.39 -20.24 13.37
N ARG A 7 -63.20 -20.13 12.05
CA ARG A 7 -61.89 -19.89 11.45
C ARG A 7 -61.43 -18.51 11.88
N HIS A 8 -60.42 -18.47 12.74
CA HIS A 8 -59.59 -17.29 12.95
C HIS A 8 -58.93 -16.90 11.62
N GLN A 9 -59.17 -15.66 11.19
CA GLN A 9 -58.28 -14.97 10.27
C GLN A 9 -56.94 -14.79 11.00
N ALA A 10 -55.97 -15.65 10.69
CA ALA A 10 -54.58 -15.38 11.00
C ALA A 10 -54.05 -14.48 9.88
N GLY A 11 -53.94 -13.18 10.20
CA GLY A 11 -53.19 -12.24 9.39
C GLY A 11 -51.76 -12.75 9.23
N GLY A 12 -51.34 -12.89 7.97
CA GLY A 12 -49.96 -13.21 7.64
C GLY A 12 -49.05 -12.12 8.19
N GLN A 13 -48.26 -12.45 9.21
CA GLN A 13 -47.11 -11.66 9.57
C GLN A 13 -46.11 -11.74 8.40
N GLN A 14 -45.93 -10.60 7.72
CA GLN A 14 -44.77 -10.37 6.87
C GLN A 14 -43.52 -10.71 7.66
N LYS A 15 -42.72 -11.64 7.15
CA LYS A 15 -41.34 -11.87 7.62
C LYS A 15 -40.60 -10.54 7.43
N ASN A 16 -40.33 -9.84 8.53
CA ASN A 16 -39.35 -8.76 8.56
C ASN A 16 -38.06 -9.29 7.94
N GLY A 17 -37.56 -8.61 6.89
CA GLY A 17 -36.30 -8.95 6.24
C GLY A 17 -35.20 -8.91 7.30
N ALA A 18 -34.63 -10.07 7.62
CA ALA A 18 -33.51 -10.15 8.53
C ALA A 18 -32.35 -9.36 7.92
N ALA A 19 -31.81 -8.42 8.70
CA ALA A 19 -30.58 -7.72 8.37
C ALA A 19 -29.47 -8.77 8.18
N LEU A 20 -28.92 -8.88 6.97
CA LEU A 20 -27.86 -9.82 6.66
C LEU A 20 -26.56 -9.37 7.34
N ASP A 21 -25.85 -10.31 7.95
CA ASP A 21 -24.58 -10.04 8.63
C ASP A 21 -23.38 -10.32 7.71
N LEU A 22 -22.20 -9.76 8.02
CA LEU A 22 -20.98 -9.88 7.21
C LEU A 22 -20.59 -11.34 6.96
N VAL A 23 -20.73 -12.19 7.97
CA VAL A 23 -20.42 -13.64 7.89
C VAL A 23 -21.29 -14.29 6.81
N GLU A 24 -22.60 -14.04 6.85
CA GLU A 24 -23.55 -14.58 5.87
C GLU A 24 -23.23 -14.08 4.46
N LEU A 25 -22.90 -12.80 4.30
CA LEU A 25 -22.55 -12.20 3.01
C LEU A 25 -21.22 -12.75 2.46
N LYS A 26 -20.23 -13.03 3.31
CA LYS A 26 -18.95 -13.64 2.91
C LYS A 26 -19.12 -15.05 2.36
N ASP A 27 -20.01 -15.85 2.94
CA ASP A 27 -20.25 -17.24 2.51
C ASP A 27 -21.07 -17.33 1.21
N MET A 28 -21.71 -16.24 0.79
CA MET A 28 -22.45 -16.20 -0.46
C MET A 28 -21.54 -16.12 -1.69
N ASN A 29 -22.01 -16.71 -2.79
CA ASN A 29 -21.38 -16.55 -4.10
C ASN A 29 -21.70 -15.17 -4.69
N ILE A 30 -20.91 -14.75 -5.69
CA ILE A 30 -21.04 -13.42 -6.29
C ILE A 30 -22.41 -13.22 -6.97
N GLN A 31 -23.02 -14.28 -7.50
CA GLN A 31 -24.33 -14.21 -8.14
C GLN A 31 -25.44 -13.85 -7.14
N LYS A 32 -25.42 -14.47 -5.95
CA LYS A 32 -26.38 -14.21 -4.89
C LYS A 32 -26.18 -12.82 -4.29
N LEU A 33 -24.92 -12.38 -4.12
CA LEU A 33 -24.60 -11.03 -3.69
C LEU A 33 -25.08 -9.97 -4.69
N ASN A 34 -24.90 -10.20 -5.99
CA ASN A 34 -25.42 -9.32 -7.04
C ASN A 34 -26.96 -9.24 -7.00
N GLN A 35 -27.64 -10.34 -6.72
CA GLN A 35 -29.09 -10.35 -6.57
C GLN A 35 -29.53 -9.52 -5.35
N ILE A 36 -28.89 -9.72 -4.19
CA ILE A 36 -29.17 -8.94 -2.97
C ILE A 36 -28.92 -7.46 -3.21
N ALA A 37 -27.80 -7.11 -3.85
CA ALA A 37 -27.46 -5.73 -4.17
C ALA A 37 -28.51 -5.08 -5.09
N LYS A 38 -29.00 -5.83 -6.09
CA LYS A 38 -30.09 -5.39 -6.96
C LYS A 38 -31.39 -5.16 -6.19
N ASP A 39 -31.76 -6.09 -5.31
CA ASP A 39 -32.99 -6.01 -4.50
C ASP A 39 -32.92 -4.85 -3.49
N LEU A 40 -31.72 -4.52 -3.00
CA LEU A 40 -31.50 -3.39 -2.12
C LEU A 40 -31.39 -2.04 -2.84
N GLY A 41 -31.18 -2.04 -4.16
CA GLY A 41 -31.07 -0.84 -4.99
C GLY A 41 -29.66 -0.24 -5.06
N VAL A 42 -28.61 -1.05 -4.84
CA VAL A 42 -27.21 -0.63 -4.97
C VAL A 42 -26.91 -0.30 -6.43
N GLN A 43 -26.47 0.92 -6.75
CA GLN A 43 -26.10 1.29 -8.12
C GLN A 43 -24.70 0.78 -8.49
N GLY A 44 -24.49 0.42 -9.76
CA GLY A 44 -23.17 -0.01 -10.25
C GLY A 44 -22.68 -1.38 -9.75
N PHE A 45 -23.55 -2.16 -9.09
CA PHE A 45 -23.17 -3.39 -8.38
C PHE A 45 -22.39 -4.42 -9.21
N ALA A 46 -22.63 -4.48 -10.53
CA ALA A 46 -21.97 -5.43 -11.42
C ALA A 46 -20.46 -5.20 -11.60
N GLY A 47 -19.96 -3.98 -11.35
CA GLY A 47 -18.54 -3.61 -11.48
C GLY A 47 -17.72 -3.84 -10.22
N PHE A 48 -18.36 -4.10 -9.08
CA PHE A 48 -17.68 -4.21 -7.79
C PHE A 48 -17.03 -5.58 -7.59
N ARG A 49 -15.88 -5.57 -6.92
CA ARG A 49 -15.29 -6.81 -6.40
C ARG A 49 -16.15 -7.34 -5.26
N LYS A 50 -16.04 -8.64 -4.95
CA LYS A 50 -16.85 -9.30 -3.91
C LYS A 50 -16.84 -8.53 -2.57
N GLN A 51 -15.66 -8.13 -2.10
CA GLN A 51 -15.54 -7.39 -0.83
C GLN A 51 -16.23 -6.02 -0.88
N GLU A 52 -16.00 -5.26 -1.95
CA GLU A 52 -16.60 -3.94 -2.16
C GLU A 52 -18.14 -4.02 -2.28
N LEU A 53 -18.64 -5.05 -2.95
CA LEU A 53 -20.07 -5.32 -3.08
C LEU A 53 -20.71 -5.62 -1.72
N ILE A 54 -20.09 -6.47 -0.91
CA ILE A 54 -20.54 -6.79 0.45
C ILE A 54 -20.63 -5.51 1.29
N PHE A 55 -19.61 -4.65 1.20
CA PHE A 55 -19.57 -3.39 1.91
C PHE A 55 -20.72 -2.45 1.49
N LYS A 56 -20.98 -2.33 0.19
CA LYS A 56 -22.10 -1.52 -0.32
C LYS A 56 -23.47 -2.05 0.09
N ILE A 57 -23.63 -3.37 0.20
CA ILE A 57 -24.84 -4.01 0.74
C ILE A 57 -25.05 -3.60 2.21
N LEU A 58 -24.01 -3.72 3.05
CA LEU A 58 -24.09 -3.35 4.46
C LEU A 58 -24.40 -1.86 4.65
N GLN A 59 -23.80 -0.99 3.84
CA GLN A 59 -24.07 0.44 3.83
C GLN A 59 -25.56 0.75 3.60
N VAL A 60 -26.13 0.22 2.51
CA VAL A 60 -27.55 0.46 2.17
C VAL A 60 -28.50 -0.15 3.21
N GLN A 61 -28.13 -1.27 3.83
CA GLN A 61 -28.92 -1.90 4.89
C GLN A 61 -28.97 -1.05 6.17
N ALA A 62 -27.85 -0.44 6.54
CA ALA A 62 -27.79 0.48 7.68
C ALA A 62 -28.63 1.73 7.42
N GLU A 63 -28.50 2.34 6.24
CA GLU A 63 -29.26 3.54 5.85
C GLU A 63 -30.78 3.29 5.91
N LYS A 64 -31.25 2.12 5.42
CA LYS A 64 -32.66 1.71 5.51
C LYS A 64 -33.15 1.50 6.95
N SER A 65 -32.23 1.21 7.88
CA SER A 65 -32.53 1.04 9.30
C SER A 65 -32.41 2.34 10.10
N GLY A 66 -32.16 3.48 9.44
CA GLY A 66 -31.96 4.79 10.07
C GLY A 66 -30.62 4.94 10.78
N LEU A 67 -29.67 4.03 10.55
CA LEU A 67 -28.31 4.07 11.09
C LEU A 67 -27.34 4.47 9.97
N ILE A 68 -26.24 5.11 10.34
CA ILE A 68 -25.19 5.47 9.38
C ILE A 68 -24.14 4.37 9.43
N PHE A 69 -23.58 3.99 8.28
CA PHE A 69 -22.48 3.05 8.19
C PHE A 69 -21.22 3.80 7.80
N SER A 70 -20.10 3.51 8.48
CA SER A 70 -18.83 4.15 8.19
C SER A 70 -17.68 3.16 8.28
N GLU A 71 -16.63 3.46 7.53
CA GLU A 71 -15.33 2.81 7.62
C GLU A 71 -14.25 3.86 7.87
N GLY A 72 -13.23 3.49 8.62
CA GLY A 72 -12.02 4.29 8.76
C GLY A 72 -10.92 3.50 9.45
N VAL A 73 -9.72 4.08 9.45
CA VAL A 73 -8.54 3.47 10.05
C VAL A 73 -8.39 3.99 11.47
N LEU A 74 -8.37 3.08 12.44
CA LEU A 74 -8.29 3.44 13.85
C LEU A 74 -6.93 4.08 14.17
N GLU A 75 -6.98 5.23 14.86
CA GLU A 75 -5.86 5.81 15.60
C GLU A 75 -6.20 5.75 17.09
N CYS A 76 -5.46 4.95 17.85
CA CYS A 76 -5.57 4.93 19.31
C CYS A 76 -4.74 6.08 19.91
N LEU A 77 -5.36 6.86 20.79
CA LEU A 77 -4.71 7.94 21.53
C LEU A 77 -4.20 7.47 22.89
N PRO A 78 -3.26 8.19 23.53
CA PRO A 78 -2.66 7.79 24.81
C PRO A 78 -3.66 7.53 25.94
N ASP A 79 -4.79 8.23 25.93
CA ASP A 79 -5.87 8.10 26.92
C ASP A 79 -6.73 6.82 26.72
N GLY A 80 -6.41 6.00 25.71
CA GLY A 80 -7.00 4.69 25.48
C GLY A 80 -8.30 4.68 24.68
N PHE A 81 -8.83 5.84 24.29
CA PHE A 81 -9.85 5.96 23.25
C PHE A 81 -9.21 6.17 21.88
N GLY A 82 -10.00 6.12 20.81
CA GLY A 82 -9.46 6.34 19.46
C GLY A 82 -10.47 6.99 18.52
N PHE A 83 -10.00 7.29 17.32
CA PHE A 83 -10.80 7.81 16.22
C PHE A 83 -10.58 6.98 14.96
N LEU A 84 -11.64 6.71 14.22
CA LEU A 84 -11.52 6.19 12.85
C LEU A 84 -11.23 7.38 11.93
N ARG A 85 -10.02 7.42 11.37
CA ARG A 85 -9.57 8.44 10.43
C ARG A 85 -9.91 8.02 9.00
N ALA A 86 -10.37 8.97 8.20
CA ALA A 86 -10.74 8.71 6.81
C ALA A 86 -9.51 8.77 5.88
N PRO A 87 -9.35 7.84 4.92
CA PRO A 87 -8.33 7.92 3.88
C PRO A 87 -8.42 9.21 3.03
N GLU A 88 -9.63 9.71 2.79
CA GLU A 88 -9.91 10.92 1.99
C GLU A 88 -9.29 12.18 2.60
N TYR A 89 -9.13 12.18 3.93
CA TYR A 89 -8.44 13.23 4.68
C TYR A 89 -6.99 12.86 5.00
N ASN A 90 -6.37 11.91 4.27
CA ASN A 90 -5.00 11.44 4.48
C ASN A 90 -4.72 10.98 5.93
N TYR A 91 -5.72 10.39 6.58
CA TYR A 91 -5.68 9.96 7.99
C TYR A 91 -5.49 11.08 9.02
N LEU A 92 -5.85 12.30 8.65
CA LEU A 92 -5.78 13.45 9.55
C LEU A 92 -7.01 13.54 10.44
N PRO A 93 -6.90 14.22 11.59
CA PRO A 93 -8.05 14.62 12.37
C PRO A 93 -9.04 15.43 11.53
N GLY A 94 -10.23 14.88 11.33
CA GLY A 94 -11.33 15.48 10.59
C GLY A 94 -12.55 15.74 11.49
N PRO A 95 -13.45 16.65 11.08
CA PRO A 95 -14.71 16.87 11.79
C PRO A 95 -15.63 15.64 11.76
N ASP A 96 -15.48 14.79 10.73
CA ASP A 96 -16.30 13.60 10.51
C ASP A 96 -15.70 12.33 11.13
N ASP A 97 -14.64 12.46 11.94
CA ASP A 97 -14.02 11.33 12.59
C ASP A 97 -14.97 10.62 13.55
N VAL A 98 -14.88 9.28 13.53
CA VAL A 98 -15.75 8.43 14.36
C VAL A 98 -15.02 8.07 15.64
N TYR A 99 -15.55 8.52 16.77
CA TYR A 99 -15.09 8.14 18.10
C TYR A 99 -15.27 6.64 18.34
N VAL A 100 -14.21 6.02 18.87
CA VAL A 100 -14.19 4.62 19.32
C VAL A 100 -13.85 4.59 20.80
N SER A 101 -14.71 3.94 21.59
CA SER A 101 -14.53 3.91 23.04
C SER A 101 -13.40 2.97 23.46
N PRO A 102 -12.78 3.21 24.64
CA PRO A 102 -11.80 2.28 25.20
C PRO A 102 -12.38 0.87 25.41
N SER A 103 -13.68 0.76 25.69
CA SER A 103 -14.36 -0.53 25.85
C SER A 103 -14.47 -1.30 24.54
N GLN A 104 -14.71 -0.62 23.41
CA GLN A 104 -14.71 -1.24 22.09
C GLN A 104 -13.30 -1.69 21.70
N ILE A 105 -12.31 -0.82 21.88
CA ILE A 105 -10.89 -1.14 21.61
C ILE A 105 -10.47 -2.39 22.38
N ARG A 106 -10.72 -2.45 23.69
CA ARG A 106 -10.39 -3.62 24.51
C ARG A 106 -11.19 -4.86 24.12
N ARG A 107 -12.49 -4.72 23.84
CA ARG A 107 -13.37 -5.85 23.51
C ARG A 107 -12.94 -6.56 22.23
N PHE A 108 -12.42 -5.83 21.26
CA PHE A 108 -12.04 -6.38 19.95
C PHE A 108 -10.53 -6.46 19.73
N ASP A 109 -9.72 -6.21 20.76
CA ASP A 109 -8.24 -6.11 20.70
C ASP A 109 -7.74 -5.20 19.55
N LEU A 110 -8.43 -4.07 19.34
CA LEU A 110 -8.12 -3.14 18.26
C LEU A 110 -6.81 -2.40 18.52
N ARG A 111 -6.10 -2.09 17.43
CA ARG A 111 -4.85 -1.32 17.44
C ARG A 111 -4.88 -0.23 16.40
N THR A 112 -4.00 0.75 16.58
CA THR A 112 -3.73 1.73 15.53
C THR A 112 -3.42 1.02 14.20
N GLY A 113 -4.04 1.50 13.13
CA GLY A 113 -3.97 0.92 11.80
C GLY A 113 -5.09 -0.07 11.44
N ASP A 114 -5.89 -0.55 12.40
CA ASP A 114 -6.99 -1.46 12.07
C ASP A 114 -8.05 -0.70 11.28
N THR A 115 -8.43 -1.21 10.11
CA THR A 115 -9.56 -0.69 9.35
C THR A 115 -10.83 -1.24 9.99
N VAL A 116 -11.64 -0.36 10.56
CA VAL A 116 -12.87 -0.73 11.27
C VAL A 116 -14.06 -0.23 10.49
N SER A 117 -15.00 -1.12 10.23
CA SER A 117 -16.23 -0.81 9.53
C SER A 117 -17.42 -1.19 10.40
N GLY A 118 -18.43 -0.32 10.45
CA GLY A 118 -19.62 -0.59 11.24
C GLY A 118 -20.61 0.55 11.34
N GLN A 119 -21.62 0.34 12.18
CA GLN A 119 -22.70 1.28 12.40
C GLN A 119 -22.26 2.41 13.34
N ILE A 120 -22.54 3.65 12.94
CA ILE A 120 -22.26 4.87 13.70
C ILE A 120 -23.54 5.64 14.00
N ARG A 121 -23.49 6.49 15.02
CA ARG A 121 -24.54 7.48 15.36
C ARG A 121 -23.98 8.90 15.36
N PRO A 122 -24.84 9.90 15.08
CA PRO A 122 -24.49 11.29 15.30
C PRO A 122 -24.20 11.60 16.78
N PRO A 123 -23.45 12.69 17.06
CA PRO A 123 -23.21 13.17 18.42
C PRO A 123 -24.54 13.52 19.12
N LYS A 124 -24.64 13.17 20.39
CA LYS A 124 -25.70 13.63 21.30
C LYS A 124 -25.35 15.00 21.88
N GLU A 125 -26.29 15.59 22.61
CA GLU A 125 -26.07 16.86 23.32
C GLU A 125 -24.82 16.78 24.23
N GLY A 126 -23.85 17.66 24.00
CA GLY A 126 -22.54 17.67 24.68
C GLY A 126 -21.43 16.85 24.00
N GLU A 127 -21.73 16.04 22.99
CA GLU A 127 -20.75 15.31 22.18
C GLU A 127 -20.37 16.11 20.92
N ARG A 128 -19.13 15.95 20.44
CA ARG A 128 -18.63 16.65 19.25
C ARG A 128 -18.49 15.77 18.00
N TYR A 129 -18.37 14.46 18.18
CA TYR A 129 -18.00 13.52 17.13
C TYR A 129 -19.08 12.45 16.92
N PHE A 130 -19.11 11.86 15.73
CA PHE A 130 -19.83 10.62 15.52
C PHE A 130 -19.28 9.53 16.44
N ALA A 131 -20.10 8.57 16.85
CA ALA A 131 -19.67 7.48 17.72
C ALA A 131 -19.99 6.12 17.10
N LEU A 132 -19.03 5.20 17.15
CA LEU A 132 -19.22 3.83 16.72
C LEU A 132 -20.19 3.11 17.67
N ILE A 133 -21.24 2.51 17.13
CA ILE A 133 -22.23 1.72 17.88
C ILE A 133 -21.85 0.25 17.86
N LYS A 134 -21.62 -0.27 16.65
CA LYS A 134 -21.37 -1.69 16.41
C LYS A 134 -20.22 -1.83 15.43
N VAL A 135 -19.29 -2.73 15.74
CA VAL A 135 -18.24 -3.16 14.81
C VAL A 135 -18.80 -4.32 14.00
N ASP A 136 -18.85 -4.17 12.67
CA ASP A 136 -19.29 -5.23 11.75
C ASP A 136 -18.10 -5.91 11.07
N ALA A 137 -16.99 -5.18 10.82
CA ALA A 137 -15.76 -5.72 10.23
C ALA A 137 -14.50 -5.10 10.84
N ILE A 138 -13.42 -5.88 10.87
CA ILE A 138 -12.05 -5.45 11.17
C ILE A 138 -11.16 -5.96 10.04
N ASN A 139 -10.47 -5.06 9.34
CA ASN A 139 -9.62 -5.34 8.18
C ASN A 139 -10.35 -6.20 7.12
N PHE A 140 -11.63 -5.89 6.87
CA PHE A 140 -12.52 -6.59 5.92
C PHE A 140 -12.89 -8.03 6.32
N GLU A 141 -12.70 -8.38 7.59
CA GLU A 141 -13.03 -9.69 8.16
C GLU A 141 -13.98 -9.57 9.35
N PRO A 142 -14.79 -10.59 9.65
CA PRO A 142 -15.59 -10.63 10.86
C PRO A 142 -14.72 -10.43 12.11
N PRO A 143 -15.19 -9.67 13.13
CA PRO A 143 -14.39 -9.36 14.30
C PRO A 143 -13.90 -10.58 15.11
N GLU A 144 -14.56 -11.73 14.94
CA GLU A 144 -14.17 -12.99 15.59
C GLU A 144 -12.88 -13.57 14.99
N GLU A 145 -12.68 -13.46 13.67
CA GLU A 145 -11.48 -13.94 12.98
C GLU A 145 -10.25 -13.10 13.37
N ALA A 146 -10.45 -11.78 13.58
CA ALA A 146 -9.39 -10.85 13.93
C ALA A 146 -8.72 -11.14 15.30
N ARG A 147 -9.36 -11.90 16.19
CA ARG A 147 -8.82 -12.22 17.52
C ARG A 147 -7.71 -13.26 17.54
N ASN A 148 -7.65 -14.12 16.52
CA ASN A 148 -6.72 -15.25 16.48
C ASN A 148 -5.48 -14.98 15.61
N LYS A 149 -5.19 -13.71 15.29
CA LYS A 149 -4.06 -13.33 14.45
C LYS A 149 -2.73 -13.30 15.23
N ILE A 150 -1.64 -13.58 14.52
CA ILE A 150 -0.28 -13.38 15.03
C ILE A 150 0.11 -11.92 14.74
N PHE A 151 0.67 -11.24 15.72
CA PHE A 151 1.10 -9.85 15.53
C PHE A 151 2.28 -9.75 14.58
N PHE A 152 2.34 -8.65 13.83
CA PHE A 152 3.34 -8.43 12.79
C PHE A 152 4.78 -8.65 13.26
N ASP A 153 5.11 -8.21 14.47
CA ASP A 153 6.46 -8.32 15.05
C ASP A 153 6.84 -9.78 15.40
N ASN A 154 5.86 -10.68 15.51
CA ASN A 154 6.05 -12.10 15.80
C ASN A 154 6.01 -12.99 14.54
N LEU A 155 5.72 -12.42 13.36
CA LEU A 155 5.70 -13.16 12.09
C LEU A 155 7.13 -13.44 11.62
N THR A 156 7.33 -14.58 10.96
CA THR A 156 8.65 -15.05 10.56
C THR A 156 9.09 -14.39 9.24
N PRO A 157 10.16 -13.55 9.26
CA PRO A 157 10.60 -12.84 8.06
C PRO A 157 11.41 -13.75 7.12
N LEU A 158 11.06 -13.73 5.83
CA LEU A 158 11.79 -14.41 4.76
C LEU A 158 12.31 -13.44 3.70
N TYR A 159 13.23 -13.92 2.86
CA TYR A 159 13.50 -13.28 1.58
C TYR A 159 12.25 -13.33 0.68
N PRO A 160 12.07 -12.36 -0.23
CA PRO A 160 11.04 -12.43 -1.25
C PRO A 160 11.19 -13.69 -2.12
N GLN A 161 10.10 -14.43 -2.29
CA GLN A 161 10.05 -15.69 -3.06
C GLN A 161 9.01 -15.68 -4.19
N ALA A 162 8.11 -14.70 -4.19
CA ALA A 162 7.12 -14.50 -5.23
C ALA A 162 7.39 -13.17 -5.94
N ARG A 163 7.58 -13.21 -7.27
CA ARG A 163 7.89 -12.03 -8.08
C ARG A 163 6.65 -11.18 -8.35
N LEU A 164 6.77 -9.87 -8.15
CA LEU A 164 5.87 -8.85 -8.66
C LEU A 164 6.32 -8.47 -10.08
N LYS A 165 5.72 -9.11 -11.08
CA LYS A 165 5.98 -8.83 -12.50
C LYS A 165 5.61 -7.38 -12.88
N MET A 166 6.57 -6.63 -13.42
CA MET A 166 6.42 -5.22 -13.81
C MET A 166 6.14 -5.02 -15.30
N GLU A 167 6.46 -5.98 -16.16
CA GLU A 167 6.11 -5.95 -17.58
C GLU A 167 4.59 -6.04 -17.76
N THR A 168 4.01 -5.10 -18.51
CA THR A 168 2.58 -5.06 -18.86
C THR A 168 2.36 -5.09 -20.38
N VAL A 169 2.55 -3.95 -21.04
CA VAL A 169 2.44 -3.78 -22.49
C VAL A 169 3.82 -3.60 -23.13
N LYS A 170 3.91 -3.80 -24.44
CA LYS A 170 5.16 -3.75 -25.21
C LYS A 170 6.00 -2.50 -24.92
N ASP A 171 5.33 -1.34 -24.88
CA ASP A 171 5.97 -0.02 -24.80
C ASP A 171 6.27 0.42 -23.36
N ASN A 172 5.90 -0.38 -22.35
CA ASN A 172 6.30 -0.16 -20.97
C ASN A 172 7.76 -0.60 -20.75
N PHE A 173 8.70 0.15 -21.31
CA PHE A 173 10.13 -0.15 -21.18
C PHE A 173 10.60 -0.10 -19.73
N SER A 174 10.07 0.80 -18.90
CA SER A 174 10.38 0.86 -17.46
C SER A 174 10.11 -0.48 -16.77
N GLY A 175 8.89 -1.01 -16.91
CA GLY A 175 8.51 -2.30 -16.34
C GLY A 175 9.33 -3.46 -16.91
N ARG A 176 9.56 -3.46 -18.24
CA ARG A 176 10.35 -4.50 -18.90
C ARG A 176 11.82 -4.52 -18.47
N VAL A 177 12.46 -3.35 -18.40
CA VAL A 177 13.86 -3.19 -17.95
C VAL A 177 13.98 -3.58 -16.47
N MET A 178 13.05 -3.14 -15.62
CA MET A 178 13.02 -3.52 -14.21
C MET A 178 12.90 -5.03 -14.03
N ASP A 179 12.00 -5.68 -14.76
CA ASP A 179 11.83 -7.12 -14.68
C ASP A 179 13.11 -7.90 -15.02
N LEU A 180 13.91 -7.42 -15.98
CA LEU A 180 15.15 -8.07 -16.39
C LEU A 180 16.31 -7.81 -15.44
N LEU A 181 16.41 -6.63 -14.84
CA LEU A 181 17.63 -6.18 -14.15
C LEU A 181 17.45 -6.01 -12.65
N THR A 182 16.24 -5.69 -12.21
CA THR A 182 15.91 -5.39 -10.80
C THR A 182 14.57 -6.04 -10.43
N PRO A 183 14.48 -7.39 -10.47
CA PRO A 183 13.24 -8.09 -10.18
C PRO A 183 12.73 -7.73 -8.79
N VAL A 184 11.46 -7.37 -8.69
CA VAL A 184 10.82 -6.99 -7.43
C VAL A 184 10.03 -8.17 -6.90
N GLY A 185 10.20 -8.53 -5.63
CA GLY A 185 9.41 -9.57 -4.98
C GLY A 185 8.39 -9.05 -3.96
N LYS A 186 7.41 -9.90 -3.62
CA LYS A 186 6.53 -9.73 -2.47
C LYS A 186 7.36 -9.76 -1.19
N GLY A 187 7.43 -8.62 -0.49
CA GLY A 187 8.29 -8.41 0.68
C GLY A 187 9.60 -7.66 0.42
N GLN A 188 9.79 -7.08 -0.78
CA GLN A 188 11.01 -6.38 -1.16
C GLN A 188 11.19 -5.06 -0.37
N ARG A 189 12.45 -4.73 -0.06
CA ARG A 189 12.90 -3.41 0.43
C ARG A 189 13.71 -2.74 -0.66
N GLY A 190 13.03 -2.02 -1.54
CA GLY A 190 13.62 -1.35 -2.70
C GLY A 190 13.93 0.12 -2.45
N LEU A 191 15.08 0.59 -2.94
CA LEU A 191 15.44 2.00 -3.01
C LEU A 191 15.57 2.45 -4.46
N ILE A 192 14.82 3.49 -4.84
CA ILE A 192 15.03 4.22 -6.09
C ILE A 192 15.94 5.41 -5.77
N VAL A 193 17.22 5.26 -6.06
CA VAL A 193 18.25 6.24 -5.83
C VAL A 193 18.22 7.23 -7.00
N ALA A 194 17.71 8.44 -6.74
CA ALA A 194 17.40 9.39 -7.78
C ALA A 194 17.87 10.79 -7.40
N ALA A 195 18.68 11.39 -8.27
CA ALA A 195 18.95 12.81 -8.17
C ALA A 195 17.72 13.62 -8.64
N PRO A 196 17.58 14.91 -8.25
CA PRO A 196 16.52 15.76 -8.77
C PRO A 196 16.45 15.73 -10.30
N ARG A 197 15.23 15.71 -10.84
CA ARG A 197 14.91 15.72 -12.29
C ARG A 197 15.39 14.50 -13.09
N THR A 198 15.56 13.33 -12.48
CA THR A 198 16.00 12.09 -13.18
C THR A 198 14.86 11.14 -13.62
N GLY A 199 13.60 11.56 -13.51
CA GLY A 199 12.45 10.72 -13.90
C GLY A 199 11.89 9.81 -12.81
N LYS A 200 12.23 10.05 -11.53
CA LYS A 200 11.70 9.36 -10.34
C LYS A 200 10.19 9.13 -10.40
N THR A 201 9.42 10.18 -10.61
CA THR A 201 7.94 10.14 -10.59
C THR A 201 7.39 9.22 -11.68
N MET A 202 7.94 9.30 -12.90
CA MET A 202 7.55 8.42 -14.00
C MET A 202 7.81 6.95 -13.69
N LEU A 203 8.94 6.65 -13.04
CA LEU A 203 9.26 5.28 -12.64
C LEU A 203 8.29 4.77 -11.56
N LEU A 204 7.99 5.58 -10.54
CA LEU A 204 7.03 5.22 -9.48
C LEU A 204 5.63 4.98 -10.05
N GLN A 205 5.15 5.85 -10.94
CA GLN A 205 3.87 5.66 -11.65
C GLN A 205 3.87 4.37 -12.48
N SER A 206 4.97 4.10 -13.18
CA SER A 206 5.11 2.85 -13.94
C SER A 206 5.02 1.62 -13.05
N ILE A 207 5.68 1.63 -11.88
CA ILE A 207 5.62 0.54 -10.90
C ILE A 207 4.19 0.36 -10.40
N ALA A 208 3.55 1.44 -9.96
CA ALA A 208 2.17 1.44 -9.48
C ALA A 208 1.17 0.86 -10.50
N ASN A 209 1.25 1.33 -11.74
CA ASN A 209 0.38 0.86 -12.82
C ASN A 209 0.67 -0.59 -13.21
N SER A 210 1.91 -1.03 -13.10
CA SER A 210 2.28 -2.42 -13.38
C SER A 210 1.77 -3.37 -12.30
N ILE A 211 1.87 -2.98 -11.03
CA ILE A 211 1.32 -3.74 -9.90
C ILE A 211 -0.20 -3.85 -10.02
N THR A 212 -0.90 -2.75 -10.28
CA THR A 212 -2.36 -2.76 -10.34
C THR A 212 -2.93 -3.53 -11.53
N ALA A 213 -2.18 -3.57 -12.64
CA ALA A 213 -2.54 -4.37 -13.81
C ALA A 213 -2.27 -5.86 -13.62
N ASN A 214 -1.09 -6.23 -13.11
CA ASN A 214 -0.63 -7.62 -13.06
C ASN A 214 -0.96 -8.34 -11.74
N HIS A 215 -1.09 -7.59 -10.64
CA HIS A 215 -1.29 -8.09 -9.28
C HIS A 215 -2.47 -7.37 -8.61
N PRO A 216 -3.70 -7.48 -9.16
CA PRO A 216 -4.87 -6.79 -8.62
C PRO A 216 -5.24 -7.21 -7.19
N GLU A 217 -4.69 -8.32 -6.70
CA GLU A 217 -4.86 -8.80 -5.32
C GLU A 217 -4.01 -8.04 -4.30
N VAL A 218 -2.96 -7.34 -4.74
CA VAL A 218 -2.06 -6.56 -3.88
C VAL A 218 -2.71 -5.24 -3.48
N THR A 219 -2.67 -4.91 -2.20
CA THR A 219 -3.06 -3.59 -1.72
C THR A 219 -1.93 -2.60 -2.00
N LEU A 220 -2.15 -1.68 -2.94
CA LEU A 220 -1.20 -0.64 -3.29
C LEU A 220 -1.51 0.67 -2.55
N ILE A 221 -0.53 1.15 -1.78
CA ILE A 221 -0.54 2.44 -1.11
C ILE A 221 0.60 3.30 -1.69
N VAL A 222 0.29 4.50 -2.14
CA VAL A 222 1.29 5.50 -2.53
C VAL A 222 1.35 6.56 -1.44
N LEU A 223 2.50 6.70 -0.79
CA LEU A 223 2.73 7.63 0.31
C LEU A 223 3.65 8.76 -0.15
N LEU A 224 3.10 9.98 -0.26
CA LEU A 224 3.83 11.17 -0.70
C LEU A 224 4.10 12.08 0.51
N ILE A 225 5.38 12.33 0.79
CA ILE A 225 5.84 13.09 1.95
C ILE A 225 6.63 14.32 1.49
N ASP A 226 6.19 15.50 1.94
CA ASP A 226 6.84 16.78 1.68
C ASP A 226 7.05 17.01 0.18
N GLU A 227 6.04 16.61 -0.61
CA GLU A 227 6.03 16.76 -2.06
C GLU A 227 5.05 17.86 -2.50
N ARG A 228 5.18 18.29 -3.76
CA ARG A 228 4.39 19.41 -4.28
C ARG A 228 2.93 19.04 -4.56
N PRO A 229 1.95 19.93 -4.28
CA PRO A 229 0.53 19.66 -4.51
C PRO A 229 0.18 19.21 -5.95
N GLU A 230 0.86 19.78 -6.95
CA GLU A 230 0.66 19.40 -8.36
C GLU A 230 1.14 17.98 -8.66
N GLU A 231 2.22 17.53 -8.02
CA GLU A 231 2.75 16.17 -8.16
C GLU A 231 1.85 15.15 -7.44
N VAL A 232 1.26 15.53 -6.30
CA VAL A 232 0.23 14.74 -5.61
C VAL A 232 -0.98 14.53 -6.50
N THR A 233 -1.48 15.61 -7.12
CA THR A 233 -2.65 15.55 -8.01
C THR A 233 -2.38 14.68 -9.23
N ASP A 234 -1.19 14.78 -9.82
CA ASP A 234 -0.77 13.95 -10.96
C ASP A 234 -0.73 12.46 -10.59
N MET A 235 -0.18 12.13 -9.42
CA MET A 235 -0.15 10.75 -8.91
C MET A 235 -1.56 10.19 -8.68
N GLN A 236 -2.45 10.96 -8.04
CA GLN A 236 -3.85 10.58 -7.79
C GLN A 236 -4.63 10.27 -9.07
N ARG A 237 -4.36 11.02 -10.15
CA ARG A 237 -5.03 10.81 -11.44
C ARG A 237 -4.44 9.66 -12.25
N SER A 238 -3.16 9.38 -12.05
CA SER A 238 -2.39 8.44 -12.88
C SER A 238 -2.33 7.03 -12.32
N VAL A 239 -2.60 6.83 -11.03
CA VAL A 239 -2.44 5.55 -10.33
C VAL A 239 -3.77 5.06 -9.75
N LYS A 240 -4.07 3.78 -10.00
CA LYS A 240 -5.22 3.08 -9.39
C LYS A 240 -4.83 2.47 -8.05
N GLY A 241 -4.76 3.28 -7.01
CA GLY A 241 -4.43 2.82 -5.67
C GLY A 241 -4.80 3.85 -4.62
N GLU A 242 -4.52 3.53 -3.37
CA GLU A 242 -4.73 4.47 -2.28
C GLU A 242 -3.56 5.47 -2.25
N VAL A 243 -3.81 6.73 -2.59
CA VAL A 243 -2.78 7.78 -2.61
C VAL A 243 -2.94 8.67 -1.39
N ILE A 244 -2.02 8.55 -0.45
CA ILE A 244 -1.96 9.28 0.81
C ILE A 244 -0.81 10.28 0.75
N SER A 245 -1.07 11.52 1.17
CA SER A 245 -0.09 12.60 1.03
C SER A 245 -0.05 13.55 2.22
N SER A 246 1.13 14.13 2.43
CA SER A 246 1.33 15.33 3.23
C SER A 246 2.25 16.25 2.45
N THR A 247 1.72 17.34 1.88
CA THR A 247 2.47 18.29 1.04
C THR A 247 3.49 19.09 1.86
N PHE A 248 4.39 19.78 1.19
CA PHE A 248 5.43 20.62 1.84
C PHE A 248 4.87 21.79 2.66
N ASP A 249 3.59 22.15 2.51
CA ASP A 249 2.93 23.19 3.30
C ASP A 249 2.68 22.74 4.76
N GLU A 250 2.83 21.45 5.03
CA GLU A 250 2.51 20.83 6.31
C GLU A 250 3.74 20.73 7.23
N PRO A 251 3.56 20.74 8.56
CA PRO A 251 4.67 20.62 9.49
C PRO A 251 5.27 19.21 9.50
N ALA A 252 6.55 19.10 9.88
CA ALA A 252 7.26 17.81 9.98
C ALA A 252 6.56 16.78 10.89
N SER A 253 5.91 17.23 11.97
CA SER A 253 5.11 16.36 12.84
C SER A 253 3.97 15.66 12.09
N ARG A 254 3.37 16.33 11.11
CA ARG A 254 2.32 15.77 10.27
C ARG A 254 2.85 14.73 9.30
N HIS A 255 3.99 14.99 8.66
CA HIS A 255 4.64 13.99 7.81
C HIS A 255 4.90 12.68 8.56
N VAL A 256 5.38 12.80 9.80
CA VAL A 256 5.63 11.65 10.68
C VAL A 256 4.32 10.95 11.06
N GLN A 257 3.29 11.69 11.48
CA GLN A 257 2.00 11.09 11.87
C GLN A 257 1.35 10.31 10.72
N VAL A 258 1.28 10.90 9.51
CA VAL A 258 0.69 10.24 8.34
C VAL A 258 1.48 8.98 7.97
N ALA A 259 2.81 9.03 7.98
CA ALA A 259 3.64 7.87 7.71
C ALA A 259 3.44 6.75 8.75
N GLU A 260 3.31 7.08 10.04
CA GLU A 260 3.04 6.12 11.12
C GLU A 260 1.65 5.47 10.96
N MET A 261 0.63 6.24 10.60
CA MET A 261 -0.69 5.67 10.31
C MET A 261 -0.66 4.70 9.13
N VAL A 262 0.01 5.07 8.04
CA VAL A 262 0.12 4.24 6.83
C VAL A 262 0.89 2.95 7.12
N ILE A 263 2.01 3.01 7.84
CA ILE A 263 2.78 1.79 8.14
C ILE A 263 2.04 0.87 9.11
N GLU A 264 1.34 1.42 10.11
CA GLU A 264 0.52 0.60 11.01
C GLU A 264 -0.65 -0.05 10.26
N LYS A 265 -1.34 0.68 9.38
CA LYS A 265 -2.37 0.10 8.49
C LYS A 265 -1.81 -1.06 7.68
N ALA A 266 -0.66 -0.86 7.04
CA ALA A 266 -0.02 -1.90 6.23
C ALA A 266 0.34 -3.13 7.06
N LYS A 267 0.88 -2.96 8.28
CA LYS A 267 1.16 -4.08 9.20
C LYS A 267 -0.11 -4.83 9.57
N ARG A 268 -1.20 -4.13 9.91
CA ARG A 268 -2.49 -4.77 10.21
C ARG A 268 -2.98 -5.60 9.03
N LEU A 269 -2.94 -5.07 7.81
CA LEU A 269 -3.31 -5.84 6.61
C LEU A 269 -2.44 -7.11 6.42
N VAL A 270 -1.14 -7.03 6.69
CA VAL A 270 -0.24 -8.19 6.59
C VAL A 270 -0.52 -9.23 7.68
N GLU A 271 -0.90 -8.83 8.90
CA GLU A 271 -1.37 -9.77 9.94
C GLU A 271 -2.59 -10.58 9.47
N HIS A 272 -3.39 -10.03 8.54
CA HIS A 272 -4.50 -10.70 7.86
C HIS A 272 -4.08 -11.33 6.50
N LYS A 273 -2.79 -11.67 6.37
CA LYS A 273 -2.20 -12.38 5.23
C LYS A 273 -2.37 -11.68 3.88
N LYS A 274 -2.51 -10.34 3.88
CA LYS A 274 -2.55 -9.55 2.66
C LYS A 274 -1.14 -9.21 2.18
N ASP A 275 -1.00 -9.12 0.87
CA ASP A 275 0.18 -8.55 0.24
C ASP A 275 -0.02 -7.04 0.08
N VAL A 276 0.85 -6.26 0.69
CA VAL A 276 0.79 -4.80 0.69
C VAL A 276 2.04 -4.24 0.04
N VAL A 277 1.89 -3.28 -0.86
CA VAL A 277 2.98 -2.49 -1.43
C VAL A 277 2.80 -1.04 -1.03
N ILE A 278 3.84 -0.46 -0.42
CA ILE A 278 3.95 0.98 -0.20
C ILE A 278 4.99 1.55 -1.18
N LEU A 279 4.55 2.49 -2.01
CA LEU A 279 5.43 3.33 -2.80
C LEU A 279 5.64 4.65 -2.05
N LEU A 280 6.82 4.84 -1.48
CA LEU A 280 7.13 6.01 -0.64
C LEU A 280 7.96 7.03 -1.44
N ASP A 281 7.45 8.25 -1.52
CA ASP A 281 8.15 9.38 -2.11
C ASP A 281 8.21 10.58 -1.15
N SER A 282 9.28 10.80 -0.39
CA SER A 282 10.55 10.06 -0.37
C SER A 282 10.98 9.68 1.05
N ILE A 283 11.83 8.65 1.16
CA ILE A 283 12.40 8.24 2.44
C ILE A 283 13.39 9.28 2.99
N THR A 284 14.05 10.03 2.11
CA THR A 284 14.95 11.12 2.50
C THR A 284 14.18 12.24 3.19
N ARG A 285 13.05 12.68 2.61
CA ARG A 285 12.20 13.71 3.20
C ARG A 285 11.55 13.23 4.50
N LEU A 286 11.11 11.98 4.55
CA LEU A 286 10.60 11.38 5.79
C LEU A 286 11.67 11.38 6.89
N ALA A 287 12.90 10.96 6.60
CA ALA A 287 14.00 10.97 7.56
C ALA A 287 14.34 12.40 8.04
N ARG A 288 14.29 13.41 7.17
CA ARG A 288 14.42 14.81 7.56
C ARG A 288 13.32 15.22 8.55
N ALA A 289 12.07 14.85 8.27
CA ALA A 289 10.95 15.15 9.18
C ALA A 289 11.17 14.51 10.56
N TYR A 290 11.60 13.24 10.63
CA TYR A 290 11.96 12.60 11.89
C TYR A 290 13.10 13.30 12.64
N ASN A 291 14.12 13.78 11.92
CA ASN A 291 15.22 14.55 12.50
C ASN A 291 14.77 15.88 13.08
N THR A 292 13.76 16.53 12.49
CA THR A 292 13.20 17.78 13.02
C THR A 292 12.35 17.57 14.27
N VAL A 293 11.63 16.46 14.38
CA VAL A 293 10.69 16.22 15.49
C VAL A 293 11.31 15.51 16.69
N VAL A 294 12.45 14.83 16.50
CA VAL A 294 13.09 14.09 17.60
C VAL A 294 13.67 15.06 18.64
N PRO A 295 13.46 14.81 19.94
CA PRO A 295 14.14 15.58 20.97
C PRO A 295 15.67 15.45 20.83
N PRO A 296 16.45 16.53 20.95
CA PRO A 296 17.90 16.47 20.79
C PRO A 296 18.55 15.48 21.75
N SER A 297 19.35 14.57 21.22
CA SER A 297 20.10 13.57 22.00
C SER A 297 21.39 14.13 22.62
N GLY A 298 21.83 15.32 22.18
CA GLY A 298 23.13 15.91 22.49
C GLY A 298 24.27 15.33 21.63
N LYS A 299 23.99 14.38 20.73
CA LYS A 299 24.96 13.79 19.80
C LYS A 299 24.50 13.97 18.36
N VAL A 300 25.20 14.82 17.62
CA VAL A 300 24.92 15.12 16.21
C VAL A 300 25.97 14.44 15.34
N LEU A 301 25.50 13.61 14.40
CA LEU A 301 26.31 12.95 13.38
C LEU A 301 26.72 13.94 12.27
N SER A 302 27.55 13.48 11.35
CA SER A 302 27.89 14.26 10.15
C SER A 302 26.62 14.68 9.41
N GLY A 303 26.61 15.89 8.85
CA GLY A 303 25.45 16.41 8.11
C GLY A 303 24.30 16.92 8.98
N GLY A 304 24.47 17.05 10.30
CA GLY A 304 23.44 17.65 11.18
C GLY A 304 22.31 16.69 11.55
N VAL A 305 22.52 15.37 11.40
CA VAL A 305 21.56 14.33 11.76
C VAL A 305 21.74 13.96 13.23
N ASP A 306 20.69 14.02 14.03
CA ASP A 306 20.73 13.54 15.40
C ASP A 306 20.94 12.01 15.44
N SER A 307 21.74 11.52 16.39
CA SER A 307 22.05 10.08 16.50
C SER A 307 20.82 9.18 16.64
N ASN A 308 19.71 9.68 17.19
CA ASN A 308 18.46 8.94 17.35
C ASN A 308 17.47 9.16 16.18
N ALA A 309 17.70 10.16 15.31
CA ALA A 309 16.76 10.56 14.27
C ALA A 309 16.47 9.44 13.26
N LEU A 310 17.49 8.63 12.91
CA LEU A 310 17.36 7.61 11.87
C LEU A 310 16.75 6.30 12.36
N GLN A 311 16.59 6.11 13.67
CA GLN A 311 16.07 4.85 14.22
C GLN A 311 14.64 4.55 13.73
N ARG A 312 13.74 5.53 13.80
CA ARG A 312 12.34 5.38 13.38
C ARG A 312 12.19 5.23 11.86
N PRO A 313 12.82 6.07 11.02
CA PRO A 313 12.86 5.86 9.58
C PRO A 313 13.41 4.47 9.17
N LYS A 314 14.48 3.99 9.84
CA LYS A 314 15.02 2.64 9.59
C LYS A 314 14.04 1.55 9.98
N ARG A 315 13.30 1.71 11.09
CA ARG A 315 12.23 0.78 11.46
C ARG A 315 11.08 0.78 10.46
N PHE A 316 10.69 1.95 9.94
CA PHE A 316 9.68 2.08 8.88
C PHE A 316 10.10 1.28 7.64
N PHE A 317 11.29 1.53 7.10
CA PHE A 317 11.76 0.87 5.89
C PHE A 317 12.07 -0.62 6.11
N GLY A 318 12.63 -0.95 7.27
CA GLY A 318 12.90 -2.32 7.72
C GLY A 318 11.63 -3.12 8.09
N ALA A 319 10.46 -2.49 8.10
CA ALA A 319 9.20 -3.22 8.25
C ALA A 319 8.96 -4.13 7.04
N ALA A 320 9.36 -3.71 5.82
CA ALA A 320 9.16 -4.52 4.63
C ALA A 320 9.89 -5.86 4.67
N ARG A 321 9.14 -6.94 4.45
CA ARG A 321 9.56 -8.33 4.57
C ARG A 321 8.50 -9.24 3.94
N ASN A 322 8.96 -10.40 3.46
CA ASN A 322 8.07 -11.51 3.13
C ASN A 322 7.75 -12.29 4.41
N ILE A 323 6.57 -12.88 4.53
CA ILE A 323 6.11 -13.57 5.73
C ILE A 323 5.83 -15.05 5.43
N GLU A 324 6.37 -15.95 6.25
CA GLU A 324 6.16 -17.39 6.10
C GLU A 324 4.69 -17.80 6.32
N GLU A 325 4.03 -17.22 7.31
CA GLU A 325 2.65 -17.52 7.70
C GLU A 325 1.59 -16.96 6.73
N GLY A 326 2.02 -16.16 5.74
CA GLY A 326 1.22 -15.56 4.68
C GLY A 326 1.22 -14.03 4.67
N GLY A 327 1.02 -13.46 3.48
CA GLY A 327 1.10 -12.02 3.24
C GLY A 327 2.54 -11.53 3.08
N SER A 328 2.68 -10.24 2.78
CA SER A 328 3.98 -9.60 2.63
C SER A 328 3.85 -8.08 2.71
N LEU A 329 4.89 -7.43 3.23
CA LEU A 329 5.02 -5.97 3.16
C LEU A 329 6.16 -5.61 2.23
N THR A 330 5.85 -5.02 1.09
CA THR A 330 6.82 -4.49 0.13
C THR A 330 6.89 -2.98 0.29
N ILE A 331 8.09 -2.42 0.42
CA ILE A 331 8.31 -0.97 0.41
C ILE A 331 9.32 -0.66 -0.68
N VAL A 332 8.91 0.16 -1.66
CA VAL A 332 9.80 0.76 -2.64
C VAL A 332 9.81 2.25 -2.39
N ALA A 333 10.93 2.77 -1.92
CA ALA A 333 11.05 4.17 -1.55
C ALA A 333 12.05 4.90 -2.45
N SER A 334 11.76 6.14 -2.80
CA SER A 334 12.75 7.01 -3.44
C SER A 334 13.73 7.56 -2.39
N ALA A 335 15.01 7.61 -2.74
CA ALA A 335 16.07 8.24 -1.96
C ALA A 335 16.76 9.31 -2.82
N LEU A 336 16.83 10.52 -2.30
CA LEU A 336 17.46 11.65 -2.98
C LEU A 336 18.98 11.62 -2.79
N VAL A 337 19.71 11.76 -3.90
CA VAL A 337 21.17 11.90 -3.93
C VAL A 337 21.58 13.11 -4.78
N ASP A 338 22.85 13.50 -4.73
CA ASP A 338 23.39 14.63 -5.49
C ASP A 338 22.60 15.94 -5.30
N THR A 339 22.08 16.16 -4.09
CA THR A 339 21.31 17.36 -3.71
C THR A 339 22.20 18.50 -3.24
N GLY A 340 23.49 18.23 -2.99
CA GLY A 340 24.42 19.15 -2.34
C GLY A 340 24.27 19.19 -0.81
N SER A 341 23.37 18.40 -0.22
CA SER A 341 23.18 18.30 1.22
C SER A 341 23.91 17.09 1.80
N ARG A 342 24.90 17.34 2.67
CA ARG A 342 25.60 16.27 3.39
C ARG A 342 24.68 15.45 4.31
N MET A 343 23.56 16.04 4.74
CA MET A 343 22.52 15.32 5.48
C MET A 343 21.92 14.20 4.64
N ASP A 344 21.64 14.47 3.36
CA ASP A 344 21.02 13.49 2.46
C ASP A 344 21.97 12.36 2.12
N ASP A 345 23.26 12.67 1.94
CA ASP A 345 24.29 11.66 1.71
C ASP A 345 24.37 10.67 2.89
N VAL A 346 24.33 11.18 4.12
CA VAL A 346 24.33 10.36 5.35
C VAL A 346 23.05 9.54 5.46
N ILE A 347 21.90 10.14 5.18
CA ILE A 347 20.61 9.43 5.15
C ILE A 347 20.65 8.29 4.13
N PHE A 348 21.13 8.55 2.92
CA PHE A 348 21.19 7.56 1.84
C PHE A 348 22.08 6.37 2.23
N GLU A 349 23.29 6.60 2.74
CA GLU A 349 24.19 5.52 3.13
C GLU A 349 23.61 4.62 4.25
N GLU A 350 22.87 5.21 5.19
CA GLU A 350 22.18 4.44 6.26
C GLU A 350 21.06 3.54 5.72
N PHE A 351 20.33 3.99 4.70
CA PHE A 351 19.27 3.19 4.08
C PHE A 351 19.77 2.17 3.08
N LYS A 352 20.86 2.46 2.37
CA LYS A 352 21.53 1.54 1.45
C LYS A 352 21.88 0.21 2.12
N GLY A 353 22.37 0.26 3.36
CA GLY A 353 22.64 -0.94 4.16
C GLY A 353 21.39 -1.74 4.57
N THR A 354 20.22 -1.09 4.63
CA THR A 354 18.95 -1.67 5.08
C THR A 354 18.15 -2.31 3.93
N GLY A 355 18.29 -1.77 2.71
CA GLY A 355 17.63 -2.24 1.50
C GLY A 355 18.20 -3.55 0.95
N ASN A 356 17.42 -4.21 0.10
CA ASN A 356 17.84 -5.41 -0.62
C ASN A 356 17.58 -5.33 -2.15
N MET A 357 17.11 -4.18 -2.64
CA MET A 357 17.05 -3.83 -4.06
C MET A 357 17.37 -2.35 -4.23
N GLU A 358 18.16 -2.02 -5.26
CA GLU A 358 18.53 -0.65 -5.60
C GLU A 358 18.31 -0.41 -7.10
N ILE A 359 17.69 0.72 -7.43
CA ILE A 359 17.55 1.25 -8.78
C ILE A 359 18.17 2.64 -8.80
N HIS A 360 19.26 2.82 -9.54
CA HIS A 360 19.95 4.10 -9.64
C HIS A 360 19.49 4.81 -10.91
N LEU A 361 19.06 6.07 -10.79
CA LEU A 361 18.69 6.91 -11.94
C LEU A 361 19.84 7.86 -12.30
N ASP A 362 20.27 7.84 -13.57
CA ASP A 362 21.41 8.62 -14.06
C ASP A 362 20.97 9.89 -14.79
N ARG A 363 21.51 11.04 -14.39
CA ARG A 363 21.30 12.34 -15.07
C ARG A 363 21.78 12.32 -16.52
N LYS A 364 22.85 11.57 -16.86
CA LYS A 364 23.37 11.49 -18.23
C LYS A 364 22.35 10.87 -19.20
N LEU A 365 21.59 9.89 -18.74
CA LEU A 365 20.49 9.30 -19.52
C LEU A 365 19.37 10.31 -19.72
N MET A 366 18.99 11.01 -18.65
CA MET A 366 17.98 12.08 -18.68
C MET A 366 18.36 13.22 -19.63
N ASP A 367 19.59 13.72 -19.58
CA ASP A 367 20.07 14.84 -20.39
C ASP A 367 20.07 14.50 -21.89
N LYS A 368 20.30 13.22 -22.22
CA LYS A 368 20.17 12.66 -23.58
C LYS A 368 18.76 12.21 -23.93
N ARG A 369 17.79 12.36 -23.03
CA ARG A 369 16.38 11.95 -23.18
C ARG A 369 16.20 10.45 -23.44
N VAL A 370 17.05 9.62 -22.84
CA VAL A 370 16.96 8.16 -22.88
C VAL A 370 16.18 7.67 -21.65
N PHE A 371 15.03 7.03 -21.87
CA PHE A 371 14.14 6.53 -20.81
C PHE A 371 13.84 5.04 -20.98
N PRO A 372 13.82 4.25 -19.88
CA PRO A 372 14.01 4.65 -18.49
C PRO A 372 15.46 5.05 -18.19
N ALA A 373 15.65 6.07 -17.35
CA ALA A 373 16.96 6.61 -17.00
C ALA A 373 17.72 5.77 -15.96
N ILE A 374 17.64 4.43 -16.05
CA ILE A 374 18.20 3.49 -15.08
C ILE A 374 19.67 3.17 -15.42
N ASP A 375 20.57 3.35 -14.46
CA ASP A 375 21.94 2.84 -14.52
C ASP A 375 21.95 1.34 -14.26
N ILE A 376 22.12 0.56 -15.33
CA ILE A 376 22.11 -0.91 -15.31
C ILE A 376 23.23 -1.49 -14.42
N SER A 377 24.38 -0.82 -14.38
CA SER A 377 25.58 -1.31 -13.69
C SER A 377 25.46 -1.19 -12.17
N LYS A 378 24.81 -0.11 -11.70
CA LYS A 378 24.60 0.17 -10.28
C LYS A 378 23.31 -0.44 -9.72
N SER A 379 22.38 -0.82 -10.60
CA SER A 379 21.07 -1.34 -10.20
C SER A 379 21.05 -2.87 -10.09
N GLY A 380 20.41 -3.38 -9.05
CA GLY A 380 20.33 -4.82 -8.81
C GLY A 380 19.44 -5.20 -7.62
N THR A 381 19.13 -6.50 -7.54
CA THR A 381 18.35 -7.08 -6.45
C THR A 381 19.16 -8.20 -5.81
N ARG A 382 19.29 -8.17 -4.47
CA ARG A 382 19.92 -9.27 -3.73
C ARG A 382 19.01 -10.49 -3.80
N LYS A 383 19.61 -11.68 -3.92
CA LYS A 383 18.89 -12.96 -3.96
C LYS A 383 17.90 -13.07 -5.13
N GLU A 384 18.24 -12.48 -6.29
CA GLU A 384 17.41 -12.55 -7.50
C GLU A 384 17.15 -13.98 -7.99
N GLU A 385 17.98 -14.96 -7.61
CA GLU A 385 17.78 -16.38 -7.90
C GLU A 385 16.52 -16.97 -7.25
N LEU A 386 15.94 -16.31 -6.25
CA LEU A 386 14.66 -16.69 -5.63
C LEU A 386 13.45 -16.14 -6.40
N LEU A 387 13.66 -15.19 -7.31
CA LEU A 387 12.59 -14.49 -8.04
C LEU A 387 12.54 -14.85 -9.52
N LEU A 388 13.69 -15.25 -10.08
CA LEU A 388 13.82 -15.58 -11.49
C LEU A 388 14.02 -17.09 -11.68
N PRO A 389 13.29 -17.72 -12.63
CA PRO A 389 13.59 -19.08 -13.06
C PRO A 389 15.05 -19.19 -13.53
N LYS A 390 15.67 -20.36 -13.29
CA LYS A 390 17.10 -20.59 -13.59
C LYS A 390 17.50 -20.26 -15.03
N GLU A 391 16.65 -20.58 -16.00
CA GLU A 391 16.90 -20.28 -17.42
C GLU A 391 16.87 -18.78 -17.72
N GLU A 392 15.90 -18.06 -17.16
CA GLU A 392 15.79 -16.60 -17.27
C GLU A 392 17.00 -15.92 -16.62
N LEU A 393 17.38 -16.36 -15.40
CA LEU A 393 18.51 -15.82 -14.66
C LEU A 393 19.83 -15.95 -15.45
N ASN A 394 20.10 -17.12 -16.02
CA ASN A 394 21.30 -17.35 -16.83
C ASN A 394 21.37 -16.39 -18.03
N ARG A 395 20.23 -16.14 -18.69
CA ARG A 395 20.17 -15.22 -19.83
C ARG A 395 20.33 -13.77 -19.41
N VAL A 396 19.73 -13.38 -18.29
CA VAL A 396 19.94 -12.05 -17.67
C VAL A 396 21.42 -11.82 -17.33
N TRP A 397 22.13 -12.84 -16.85
CA TRP A 397 23.57 -12.72 -16.60
C TRP A 397 24.38 -12.54 -17.87
N VAL A 398 24.05 -13.26 -18.94
CA VAL A 398 24.67 -13.04 -20.25
C VAL A 398 24.39 -11.62 -20.73
N LEU A 399 23.15 -11.14 -20.61
CA LEU A 399 22.79 -9.77 -20.95
C LEU A 399 23.64 -8.75 -20.17
N ARG A 400 23.76 -8.91 -18.85
CA ARG A 400 24.60 -8.04 -18.01
C ARG A 400 26.06 -8.04 -18.47
N LYS A 401 26.62 -9.20 -18.83
CA LYS A 401 28.00 -9.30 -19.35
C LYS A 401 28.18 -8.58 -20.68
N VAL A 402 27.18 -8.62 -21.57
CA VAL A 402 27.20 -7.92 -22.87
C VAL A 402 27.11 -6.40 -22.68
N LEU A 403 26.31 -5.94 -21.72
CA LEU A 403 26.11 -4.51 -21.47
C LEU A 403 27.26 -3.86 -20.67
N ASN A 404 27.94 -4.59 -19.79
CA ASN A 404 28.96 -4.05 -18.89
C ASN A 404 30.10 -3.24 -19.56
N PRO A 405 30.62 -3.62 -20.74
CA PRO A 405 31.68 -2.85 -21.40
C PRO A 405 31.22 -1.50 -21.97
N LEU A 406 29.92 -1.29 -22.11
CA LEU A 406 29.34 -0.08 -22.72
C LEU A 406 29.17 1.03 -21.68
N SER A 407 29.13 2.28 -22.13
CA SER A 407 28.72 3.38 -21.24
C SER A 407 27.25 3.22 -20.82
N PRO A 408 26.79 3.87 -19.72
CA PRO A 408 25.40 3.81 -19.28
C PRO A 408 24.39 4.19 -20.37
N THR A 409 24.71 5.22 -21.18
CA THR A 409 23.88 5.63 -22.31
C THR A 409 23.79 4.55 -23.38
N GLU A 410 24.94 4.09 -23.88
CA GLU A 410 24.99 3.08 -24.96
C GLU A 410 24.32 1.78 -24.51
N SER A 411 24.50 1.40 -23.24
CA SER A 411 23.87 0.22 -22.65
C SER A 411 22.36 0.28 -22.71
N MET A 412 21.78 1.41 -22.28
CA MET A 412 20.33 1.59 -22.25
C MET A 412 19.75 1.74 -23.66
N GLU A 413 20.40 2.50 -24.54
CA GLU A 413 19.99 2.64 -25.94
C GLU A 413 19.99 1.29 -26.66
N LEU A 414 21.04 0.48 -26.49
CA LEU A 414 21.11 -0.87 -27.06
C LEU A 414 20.00 -1.76 -26.51
N LEU A 415 19.77 -1.74 -25.19
CA LEU A 415 18.73 -2.55 -24.57
C LEU A 415 17.34 -2.15 -25.10
N ILE A 416 17.03 -0.85 -25.16
CA ILE A 416 15.76 -0.35 -25.70
C ILE A 416 15.60 -0.73 -27.17
N ASP A 417 16.63 -0.59 -28.01
CA ASP A 417 16.58 -1.02 -29.41
C ASP A 417 16.19 -2.50 -29.53
N LYS A 418 16.81 -3.38 -28.73
CA LYS A 418 16.49 -4.81 -28.76
C LYS A 418 15.11 -5.12 -28.19
N LEU A 419 14.70 -4.48 -27.09
CA LEU A 419 13.37 -4.66 -26.50
C LEU A 419 12.26 -4.16 -27.45
N SER A 420 12.50 -3.09 -28.20
CA SER A 420 11.52 -2.52 -29.14
C SER A 420 11.14 -3.48 -30.28
N LYS A 421 12.06 -4.39 -30.62
CA LYS A 421 11.91 -5.41 -31.67
C LYS A 421 11.08 -6.61 -31.23
N THR A 422 10.77 -6.73 -29.94
CA THR A 422 10.03 -7.86 -29.34
C THR A 422 8.80 -7.37 -28.58
N ARG A 423 7.79 -8.24 -28.45
CA ARG A 423 6.54 -7.92 -27.75
C ARG A 423 6.65 -8.10 -26.24
N SER A 424 7.53 -9.01 -25.80
CA SER A 424 7.73 -9.31 -24.38
C SER A 424 9.19 -9.65 -24.05
N ASN A 425 9.51 -9.62 -22.76
CA ASN A 425 10.77 -10.06 -22.21
C ASN A 425 11.01 -11.55 -22.45
N GLY A 426 9.96 -12.37 -22.44
CA GLY A 426 10.06 -13.80 -22.79
C GLY A 426 10.54 -14.01 -24.23
N GLU A 427 9.99 -13.26 -25.18
CA GLU A 427 10.43 -13.29 -26.59
C GLU A 427 11.85 -12.77 -26.75
N PHE A 428 12.18 -11.66 -26.09
CA PHE A 428 13.54 -11.09 -26.09
C PHE A 428 14.59 -12.09 -25.58
N LEU A 429 14.34 -12.70 -24.42
CA LEU A 429 15.26 -13.67 -23.83
C LEU A 429 15.37 -14.95 -24.67
N ALA A 430 14.29 -15.38 -25.32
CA ALA A 430 14.34 -16.50 -26.26
C ALA A 430 15.22 -16.18 -27.48
N ALA A 431 15.10 -14.97 -28.04
CA ALA A 431 15.87 -14.53 -29.21
C ALA A 431 17.38 -14.37 -28.95
N MET A 432 17.81 -14.25 -27.69
CA MET A 432 19.24 -14.28 -27.31
C MET A 432 19.88 -15.68 -27.47
N SER A 433 19.09 -16.72 -27.74
CA SER A 433 19.55 -18.11 -27.84
C SER A 433 20.00 -18.50 -29.26
N GLY A 434 20.47 -17.54 -30.05
CA GLY A 434 20.93 -17.72 -31.44
C GLY A 434 22.38 -17.32 -31.62
#